data_AF-A0A2D5V0P0-F1
#
_entry.id   AF-A0A2D5V0P0-F1
#
_cell.length_a   1.000
_cell.length_b   1.000
_cell.length_c   1.000
_cell.angle_alpha   90.00
_cell.angle_beta   90.00
_cell.angle_gamma   90.00
#
_symmetry.space_group_name_H-M   'P 1'
#
loop_
_entity.id
_entity.type
_entity.pdbx_description
1 polymer ?
#
loop_
_entity_poly.entity_id
_entity_poly.type
_entity_poly.pdbx_seq_one_letter_code
_entity_poly.pdbx_strand_id
1 'polypeptide(L)'
;MAMDLVQVRLPKGLIKDIDGEVASGRYMNRSDVIRDALRLMTLRKMVGVLPNKGDSVKEVQEIREKLARNIKSFKDVQEINTLANE
;
A
#
# COMPACT_ATOMS: atom_id res chain seq x y z
N MET A 1 13.51 -3.06 10.43
CA MET A 1 12.35 -2.62 11.24
C MET A 1 12.23 -3.54 12.43
N ALA A 2 12.09 -3.00 13.64
CA ALA A 2 11.77 -3.79 14.82
C ALA A 2 10.34 -4.33 14.69
N MET A 3 10.12 -5.61 15.00
CA MET A 3 8.81 -6.24 15.06
C MET A 3 8.57 -6.72 16.48
N ASP A 4 7.43 -6.34 17.06
CA ASP A 4 7.00 -6.84 18.37
C ASP A 4 6.20 -8.14 18.23
N LEU A 5 6.43 -9.09 19.13
CA LEU A 5 5.70 -10.34 19.19
C LEU A 5 4.44 -10.17 20.04
N VAL A 6 3.27 -10.40 19.44
CA VAL A 6 1.98 -10.37 20.13
C VAL A 6 1.37 -11.77 20.11
N GLN A 7 0.98 -12.28 21.27
CA GLN A 7 0.23 -13.54 21.39
C GLN A 7 -1.27 -13.25 21.53
N VAL A 8 -2.08 -13.91 20.71
CA VAL A 8 -3.55 -13.76 20.70
C VAL A 8 -4.23 -15.13 20.65
N ARG A 9 -5.40 -15.24 21.29
CA ARG A 9 -6.25 -16.44 21.18
C ARG A 9 -7.32 -16.18 20.13
N LEU A 10 -7.46 -17.12 19.20
CA LEU A 10 -8.43 -17.06 18.11
C LEU A 10 -9.33 -18.30 18.13
N PRO A 11 -10.59 -18.18 17.69
CA PRO A 11 -11.46 -19.34 17.50
C PRO A 11 -10.84 -20.33 16.51
N LYS A 12 -11.05 -21.63 16.74
CA LYS A 12 -10.51 -22.69 15.88
C LYS A 12 -10.91 -22.56 14.41
N GLY A 13 -12.12 -22.04 14.13
CA GLY A 13 -12.58 -21.79 12.76
C GLY A 13 -11.68 -20.80 12.02
N LEU A 14 -11.41 -19.65 12.65
CA LEU A 14 -10.58 -18.60 12.06
C LEU A 14 -9.14 -19.07 11.81
N ILE A 15 -8.61 -19.93 12.68
CA ILE A 15 -7.29 -20.53 12.49
C ILE A 15 -7.26 -21.38 11.21
N LYS A 16 -8.33 -22.15 10.94
CA LYS A 16 -8.43 -22.93 9.69
C LYS A 16 -8.48 -22.04 8.45
N ASP A 17 -9.18 -20.92 8.53
CA ASP A 17 -9.26 -19.97 7.42
C ASP A 17 -7.89 -19.32 7.13
N ILE A 18 -7.16 -18.92 8.18
CA ILE A 18 -5.79 -18.41 8.07
C ILE A 18 -4.87 -19.48 7.46
N ASP A 19 -4.99 -20.72 7.89
CA ASP A 19 -4.22 -21.84 7.35
C ASP A 19 -4.53 -22.10 5.88
N GLY A 20 -5.79 -21.95 5.46
CA GLY A 20 -6.19 -22.04 4.06
C GLY A 20 -5.52 -20.97 3.18
N GLU A 21 -5.41 -19.73 3.67
CA GLU A 21 -4.76 -18.65 2.94
C GLU A 21 -3.25 -18.89 2.77
N VAL A 22 -2.57 -19.41 3.80
CA VAL A 22 -1.16 -19.81 3.73
C VAL A 22 -1.00 -21.02 2.78
N ALA A 23 -1.88 -22.01 2.86
CA ALA A 23 -1.84 -23.19 2.00
C ALA A 23 -2.06 -22.85 0.52
N SER A 24 -2.79 -21.77 0.22
CA SER A 24 -2.97 -21.27 -1.15
C SER A 24 -1.69 -20.68 -1.76
N GLY A 25 -0.62 -20.51 -0.98
CA GLY A 25 0.65 -19.94 -1.41
C GLY A 25 0.65 -18.41 -1.53
N ARG A 26 -0.48 -17.74 -1.26
CA ARG A 26 -0.57 -16.27 -1.29
C ARG A 26 0.20 -15.59 -0.16
N TYR A 27 0.31 -16.26 0.99
CA TYR A 27 1.03 -15.76 2.15
C TYR A 27 2.06 -16.79 2.61
N MET A 28 3.24 -16.31 2.99
CA MET A 28 4.36 -17.16 3.40
C MET A 28 4.17 -17.71 4.82
N ASN A 29 3.47 -16.98 5.69
CA ASN A 29 3.21 -17.37 7.05
C ASN A 29 1.88 -16.79 7.57
N ARG A 30 1.41 -17.31 8.72
CA ARG A 30 0.18 -16.85 9.39
C ARG A 30 0.25 -15.38 9.83
N SER A 31 1.43 -14.92 10.23
CA SER A 31 1.65 -13.55 10.70
C SER A 31 1.43 -12.53 9.59
N ASP A 32 1.74 -12.86 8.34
CA ASP A 32 1.56 -11.99 7.19
C ASP A 32 0.07 -11.84 6.87
N VAL A 33 -0.70 -12.94 6.93
CA VAL A 33 -2.16 -12.92 6.77
C VAL A 33 -2.78 -11.99 7.82
N ILE A 34 -2.40 -12.16 9.10
CA ILE A 34 -2.93 -11.36 10.20
C ILE A 34 -2.53 -9.89 10.07
N ARG A 35 -1.27 -9.62 9.71
CA ARG A 35 -0.76 -8.25 9.52
C ARG A 35 -1.52 -7.53 8.41
N ASP A 36 -1.79 -8.21 7.30
CA ASP A 36 -2.47 -7.62 6.16
C ASP A 36 -3.96 -7.40 6.45
N ALA A 37 -4.61 -8.35 7.13
CA ALA A 37 -5.98 -8.18 7.62
C ALA A 37 -6.10 -6.98 8.58
N LEU A 38 -5.16 -6.82 9.52
CA LEU A 38 -5.11 -5.68 10.44
C LEU A 38 -4.86 -4.36 9.69
N ARG A 39 -3.96 -4.37 8.70
CA ARG A 39 -3.71 -3.20 7.84
C ARG A 39 -4.98 -2.78 7.11
N LEU A 40 -5.66 -3.73 6.46
CA LEU A 40 -6.92 -3.48 5.75
C LEU A 40 -8.00 -2.94 6.69
N MET A 41 -8.15 -3.54 7.88
CA MET A 41 -9.10 -3.08 8.89
C MET A 41 -8.81 -1.64 9.32
N THR A 42 -7.53 -1.33 9.57
CA THR A 42 -7.12 0.01 10.00
C THR A 42 -7.35 1.03 8.89
N LEU A 43 -6.97 0.70 7.65
CA LEU A 43 -7.22 1.55 6.47
C LEU A 43 -8.72 1.82 6.29
N ARG A 44 -9.57 0.79 6.41
CA ARG A 44 -11.03 0.94 6.34
C ARG A 44 -11.58 1.87 7.41
N LYS A 45 -11.03 1.84 8.63
CA LYS A 45 -11.39 2.78 9.70
C LYS A 45 -10.88 4.21 9.45
N MET A 46 -9.81 4.36 8.67
CA MET A 46 -9.33 5.66 8.21
C MET A 46 -10.15 6.24 7.05
N VAL A 47 -11.01 5.44 6.40
CA VAL A 47 -11.97 5.92 5.39
C VAL A 47 -13.01 6.79 6.11
N GLY A 48 -12.76 8.10 6.10
CA GLY A 48 -13.51 9.12 6.86
C GLY A 48 -12.61 10.11 7.62
N VAL A 49 -11.38 9.70 7.98
CA VAL A 49 -10.37 10.56 8.63
C VAL A 49 -9.34 11.06 7.63
N LEU A 50 -8.95 10.24 6.66
CA LEU A 50 -8.33 10.74 5.44
C LEU A 50 -9.46 11.36 4.63
N PRO A 51 -9.48 12.70 4.44
CA PRO A 51 -10.46 13.29 3.57
C PRO A 51 -10.19 12.69 2.20
N ASN A 52 -11.07 11.80 1.75
CA ASN A 52 -11.15 11.46 0.36
C ASN A 52 -11.71 12.72 -0.31
N LYS A 53 -10.90 13.77 -0.39
CA LYS A 53 -11.16 14.91 -1.26
C LYS A 53 -11.26 14.25 -2.61
N GLY A 54 -12.46 14.09 -3.15
CA GLY A 54 -12.72 13.46 -4.45
C GLY A 54 -12.02 14.14 -5.63
N ASP A 55 -11.06 15.01 -5.35
CA ASP A 55 -10.16 15.70 -6.24
C ASP A 55 -8.84 14.94 -6.47
N SER A 56 -8.65 13.70 -5.98
CA SER A 56 -7.41 12.95 -6.25
C SER A 56 -7.10 12.84 -7.76
N VAL A 57 -8.14 12.80 -8.59
CA VAL A 57 -8.00 12.84 -10.06
C VAL A 57 -7.58 14.23 -10.54
N LYS A 58 -8.13 15.30 -9.96
CA LYS A 58 -7.76 16.69 -10.29
C LYS A 58 -6.34 17.02 -9.85
N GLU A 59 -5.93 16.56 -8.67
CA GLU A 59 -4.55 16.72 -8.17
C GLU A 59 -3.56 16.01 -9.10
N VAL A 60 -3.85 14.78 -9.53
CA VAL A 60 -3.04 14.07 -10.53
C VAL A 60 -3.02 14.81 -11.87
N GLN A 61 -4.14 15.37 -12.30
CA GLN A 61 -4.25 16.13 -13.55
C GLN A 61 -3.46 17.45 -13.50
N GLU A 62 -3.54 18.19 -12.38
CA GLU A 62 -2.76 19.41 -12.16
C GLU A 62 -1.25 19.12 -12.06
N ILE A 63 -0.86 18.01 -11.41
CA ILE A 63 0.54 17.58 -11.36
C ILE A 63 1.02 17.20 -12.76
N ARG A 64 0.22 16.48 -13.55
CA ARG A 64 0.52 16.17 -14.96
C ARG A 64 0.67 17.42 -15.81
N GLU A 65 -0.21 18.40 -15.65
CA GLU A 65 -0.13 19.67 -16.38
C GLU A 65 1.12 20.48 -15.98
N LYS A 66 1.45 20.54 -14.68
CA LYS A 66 2.67 21.20 -14.19
C LYS A 66 3.92 20.52 -14.74
N LEU A 67 3.96 19.19 -14.73
CA LEU A 67 5.06 18.40 -15.31
C LEU A 67 5.16 18.63 -16.82
N ALA A 68 4.05 18.63 -17.55
CA ALA A 68 4.03 18.86 -19.00
C ALA A 68 4.46 20.28 -19.39
N ARG A 69 4.22 21.29 -18.55
CA ARG A 69 4.69 22.67 -18.78
C ARG A 69 6.18 22.85 -18.48
N ASN A 70 6.72 22.06 -17.55
CA ASN A 70 8.12 22.12 -17.12
C ASN A 70 9.04 21.22 -17.96
N ILE A 71 8.53 20.14 -18.53
CA ILE A 71 9.28 19.25 -19.44
C ILE A 71 9.06 19.75 -20.87
N LYS A 72 10.00 20.53 -21.39
CA LYS A 72 9.92 21.07 -22.76
C LYS A 72 10.70 20.24 -23.77
N SER A 73 11.52 19.26 -23.33
CA SER A 73 12.28 18.39 -24.22
C SER A 73 12.57 17.00 -23.61
N PHE A 74 12.79 16.01 -24.49
CA PHE A 74 13.11 14.61 -24.14
C PHE A 74 14.41 14.45 -23.33
N LYS A 75 15.26 15.49 -23.29
CA LYS A 75 16.48 15.53 -22.47
C LYS A 75 16.19 15.62 -20.97
N ASP A 76 15.13 16.34 -20.56
CA ASP A 76 14.80 16.57 -19.14
C ASP A 76 14.34 15.26 -18.46
N VAL A 77 13.76 14.34 -19.24
CA VAL A 77 13.29 13.02 -18.76
C VAL A 77 14.47 12.06 -18.53
N GLN A 78 15.57 12.22 -19.27
CA GLN A 78 16.75 11.38 -19.14
C GLN A 78 17.54 11.72 -17.86
N GLU A 79 17.67 13.01 -17.52
CA GLU A 79 18.35 13.46 -16.29
C GLU A 79 17.61 13.00 -15.02
N ILE A 80 16.28 12.99 -15.03
CA ILE A 80 15.47 12.50 -13.90
C ILE A 80 15.66 10.99 -13.69
N ASN A 81 15.74 10.20 -14.76
CA ASN A 81 15.93 8.76 -14.66
C ASN A 81 17.35 8.37 -14.22
N THR A 82 18.36 9.21 -14.47
CA THR A 82 19.71 8.99 -13.95
C THR A 82 19.81 9.26 -12.45
N LEU A 83 19.06 10.24 -11.92
CA LEU A 83 19.03 10.57 -10.49
C LEU A 83 18.28 9.55 -9.61
N ALA A 84 17.44 8.68 -10.22
CA ALA A 84 16.71 7.64 -9.50
C ALA A 84 17.50 6.32 -9.35
N ASN A 85 18.67 6.22 -9.97
CA ASN A 85 19.51 5.01 -10.00
C ASN A 85 20.87 5.20 -9.26
N GLU A 86 21.03 6.28 -8.48
CA GLU A 86 22.04 6.41 -7.42
C GLU A 86 21.43 6.12 -6.05
#